data_AF-A0A969DN07-F1
#
_entry.id   AF-A0A969DN07-F1
#
_cell.length_a   1.000
_cell.length_b   1.000
_cell.length_c   1.000
_cell.angle_alpha   90.00
_cell.angle_beta   90.00
_cell.angle_gamma   90.00
#
_symmetry.space_group_name_H-M   'P 1'
#
loop_
_entity.id
_entity.type
_entity.pdbx_description
1 polymer ?
#
loop_
_entity_poly.entity_id
_entity_poly.type
_entity_poly.pdbx_seq_one_letter_code
_entity_poly.pdbx_strand_id
1 'polypeptide(L)'
;MGSARLQRGPHMSNARRFGLHLLCGLLLSLFCIGLLPDRGVAQLTDTDISQLPVGTPLETQNAVIFWDNVALDAIRALPPGPPAVARALAMIHTAQYEVWSQYRANAVGTLLGDRYRQWPAGDGLADKTEAMTYAAYRVLVDLFPDMVDYIDWQMGNYGFDPSVTTTDPYTPAGLGNLAAAAILAYRHDDGANQLGDRTPVPTATTPAMNR
;
A
#
# COMPACT_ATOMS: atom_id res chain seq x y z
N MET A 1 31.87 44.98 82.31
CA MET A 1 33.15 45.58 81.86
C MET A 1 33.67 44.76 80.70
N GLY A 2 34.04 45.38 79.58
CA GLY A 2 34.76 44.72 78.48
C GLY A 2 34.01 44.60 77.17
N SER A 3 34.00 45.69 76.40
CA SER A 3 33.58 45.79 75.01
C SER A 3 34.41 44.89 74.08
N ALA A 4 33.81 44.29 73.06
CA ALA A 4 34.47 44.08 71.77
C ALA A 4 33.44 44.03 70.63
N ARG A 5 33.70 44.88 69.65
CA ARG A 5 32.88 45.29 68.51
C ARG A 5 33.54 44.74 67.24
N LEU A 6 32.78 44.75 66.14
CA LEU A 6 33.21 44.72 64.72
C LEU A 6 33.29 43.30 64.11
N GLN A 7 32.83 43.03 62.88
CA GLN A 7 32.20 43.87 61.87
C GLN A 7 31.45 42.98 60.86
N ARG A 8 30.27 43.43 60.44
CA ARG A 8 29.49 42.90 59.32
C ARG A 8 30.20 43.20 58.01
N GLY A 9 30.35 42.20 57.14
CA GLY A 9 30.71 42.38 55.74
C GLY A 9 29.53 42.93 54.93
N PRO A 10 29.76 43.82 53.93
CA PRO A 10 28.70 44.45 53.18
C PRO A 10 28.17 43.57 52.04
N HIS A 11 26.85 43.61 51.94
CA HIS A 11 26.00 43.09 50.89
C HIS A 11 26.23 43.90 49.60
N MET A 12 26.84 43.31 48.57
CA MET A 12 26.93 43.93 47.25
C MET A 12 25.72 43.53 46.41
N SER A 13 24.80 44.48 46.22
CA SER A 13 23.79 44.46 45.16
C SER A 13 24.48 44.61 43.81
N ASN A 14 24.07 43.84 42.81
CA ASN A 14 24.46 44.09 41.43
C ASN A 14 23.22 44.24 40.55
N ALA A 15 22.57 45.39 40.69
CA ALA A 15 21.72 45.94 39.65
C ALA A 15 22.57 46.85 38.76
N ARG A 16 22.30 46.82 37.45
CA ARG A 16 22.84 47.68 36.36
C ARG A 16 24.10 47.15 35.65
N ARG A 17 23.88 46.26 34.69
CA ARG A 17 24.53 46.32 33.36
C ARG A 17 23.50 45.99 32.28
N PHE A 18 22.57 46.92 32.08
CA PHE A 18 21.77 47.00 30.86
C PHE A 18 22.70 47.36 29.69
N GLY A 19 22.58 46.61 28.59
CA GLY A 19 22.97 47.03 27.25
C GLY A 19 24.43 46.88 26.87
N LEU A 20 24.84 45.72 26.32
CA LEU A 20 25.76 45.65 25.17
C LEU A 20 25.91 44.27 24.48
N HIS A 21 25.08 43.27 24.74
CA HIS A 21 25.18 41.97 24.03
C HIS A 21 24.03 41.71 23.05
N LEU A 22 23.46 42.79 22.50
CA LEU A 22 22.57 42.76 21.34
C LEU A 22 23.39 42.90 20.06
N LEU A 23 24.41 42.05 19.85
CA LEU A 23 25.20 41.99 18.60
C LEU A 23 26.03 40.69 18.45
N CYS A 24 25.77 39.65 19.26
CA CYS A 24 26.41 38.33 19.16
C CYS A 24 25.35 37.22 18.98
N GLY A 25 24.27 37.52 18.26
CA GLY A 25 23.17 36.59 17.97
C GLY A 25 22.69 36.63 16.52
N LEU A 26 23.44 37.28 15.61
CA LEU A 26 23.07 37.46 14.20
C LEU A 26 24.14 36.97 13.20
N LEU A 27 25.16 36.23 13.65
CA LEU A 27 26.20 35.65 12.79
C LEU A 27 26.37 34.13 12.96
N LEU A 28 25.56 33.49 13.81
CA LEU A 28 25.48 32.02 13.91
C LEU A 28 24.08 31.50 13.54
N SER A 29 23.38 32.21 12.66
CA SER A 29 22.05 31.84 12.13
C SER A 29 21.98 31.90 10.60
N LEU A 30 23.13 31.97 9.92
CA LEU A 30 23.23 32.14 8.46
C LEU A 30 23.97 30.98 7.75
N PHE A 31 24.12 29.82 8.40
CA PHE A 31 24.72 28.63 7.80
C PHE A 31 23.82 27.37 7.81
N CYS A 32 22.52 27.50 8.09
CA CYS A 32 21.57 26.40 7.95
C CYS A 32 20.39 26.69 7.01
N ILE A 33 20.41 27.81 6.29
CA ILE A 33 19.40 28.14 5.27
C ILE A 33 20.10 28.16 3.91
N GLY A 34 20.24 26.99 3.31
CA GLY A 34 20.76 26.85 1.94
C GLY A 34 21.58 25.58 1.75
N LEU A 35 20.91 24.43 1.62
CA LEU A 35 21.31 23.26 0.82
C LEU A 35 20.39 22.03 1.06
N LEU A 36 19.08 22.24 1.06
CA LEU A 36 18.16 21.19 0.62
C LEU A 36 17.43 21.77 -0.59
N PRO A 37 17.65 21.25 -1.82
CA PRO A 37 16.71 21.55 -2.88
C PRO A 37 15.37 20.98 -2.44
N ASP A 38 14.35 21.84 -2.38
CA ASP A 38 12.95 21.44 -2.29
C ASP A 38 12.71 20.35 -3.33
N ARG A 39 12.64 19.08 -2.91
CA ARG A 39 11.94 18.08 -3.69
C ARG A 39 10.47 18.27 -3.40
N GLY A 40 9.93 19.35 -3.97
CA GLY A 40 8.51 19.42 -4.23
C GLY A 40 8.14 18.14 -4.98
N VAL A 41 7.14 17.42 -4.47
CA VAL A 41 6.46 16.42 -5.29
C VAL A 41 5.83 17.22 -6.42
N ALA A 42 6.45 17.20 -7.59
CA ALA A 42 5.84 17.75 -8.78
C ALA A 42 4.49 17.02 -8.95
N GLN A 43 3.40 17.76 -8.82
CA GLN A 43 2.08 17.26 -9.19
C GLN A 43 2.12 17.02 -10.69
N LEU A 44 2.20 15.74 -11.08
CA LEU A 44 2.07 15.34 -12.48
C LEU A 44 0.70 15.84 -12.97
N THR A 45 0.70 16.73 -13.95
CA THR A 45 -0.53 17.20 -14.59
C THR A 45 -0.94 16.18 -15.66
N ASP A 46 -2.22 16.17 -16.03
CA ASP A 46 -2.81 15.19 -16.97
C ASP A 46 -2.06 15.09 -18.32
N THR A 47 -1.35 16.16 -18.71
CA THR A 47 -0.49 16.22 -19.88
C THR A 47 0.83 15.43 -19.77
N ASP A 48 1.33 15.20 -18.55
CA ASP A 48 2.61 14.54 -18.28
C ASP A 48 2.54 13.02 -18.48
N ILE A 49 1.36 12.42 -18.24
CA ILE A 49 1.11 10.98 -18.41
C ILE A 49 1.19 10.56 -19.89
N SER A 50 0.86 11.47 -20.82
CA SER A 50 0.84 11.18 -22.26
C SER A 50 2.21 11.21 -22.96
N GLN A 51 3.28 11.57 -22.24
CA GLN A 51 4.62 11.79 -22.79
C GLN A 51 5.69 10.86 -22.20
N LEU A 52 5.32 9.93 -21.32
CA LEU A 52 6.28 9.00 -20.72
C LEU A 52 6.70 7.93 -21.75
N PRO A 53 8.01 7.65 -21.89
CA PRO A 53 8.46 6.52 -22.67
C PRO A 53 7.87 5.23 -22.09
N VAL A 54 7.22 4.41 -22.94
CA VAL A 54 6.92 3.00 -22.61
C VAL A 54 8.24 2.35 -22.19
N GLY A 55 8.30 1.89 -20.94
CA GLY A 55 9.50 1.28 -20.36
C GLY A 55 10.34 2.17 -19.43
N THR A 56 9.78 3.22 -18.83
CA THR A 56 10.48 3.92 -17.73
C THR A 56 10.51 3.09 -16.44
N PRO A 57 11.53 3.23 -15.56
CA PRO A 57 11.70 2.46 -14.30
C PRO A 57 10.53 2.54 -13.29
N LEU A 58 9.46 3.25 -13.61
CA LEU A 58 8.23 3.39 -12.84
C LEU A 58 7.34 2.13 -12.92
N GLU A 59 7.42 1.33 -14.00
CA GLU A 59 6.57 0.13 -14.13
C GLU A 59 6.96 -0.98 -13.13
N THR A 60 8.25 -1.20 -12.89
CA THR A 60 8.72 -2.14 -11.87
C THR A 60 8.59 -1.57 -10.45
N GLN A 61 8.37 -0.27 -10.28
CA GLN A 61 8.15 0.37 -8.97
C GLN A 61 6.66 0.45 -8.57
N ASN A 62 5.73 0.29 -9.52
CA ASN A 62 4.31 0.34 -9.26
C ASN A 62 3.69 -1.06 -9.31
N ALA A 63 3.38 -1.62 -8.14
CA ALA A 63 2.79 -2.95 -8.02
C ALA A 63 1.49 -3.09 -8.84
N VAL A 64 0.67 -2.03 -8.93
CA VAL A 64 -0.59 -2.10 -9.66
C VAL A 64 -0.34 -2.29 -11.16
N ILE A 65 0.54 -1.49 -11.77
CA ILE A 65 0.85 -1.59 -13.20
C ILE A 65 1.56 -2.90 -13.51
N PHE A 66 2.54 -3.29 -12.69
CA PHE A 66 3.27 -4.53 -12.89
C PHE A 66 2.32 -5.74 -12.90
N TRP A 67 1.47 -5.87 -11.87
CA TRP A 67 0.58 -7.02 -11.76
C TRP A 67 -0.59 -6.97 -12.75
N ASP A 68 -1.01 -5.79 -13.21
CA ASP A 68 -1.94 -5.66 -14.33
C ASP A 68 -1.32 -6.22 -15.62
N ASN A 69 -0.07 -5.88 -15.92
CA ASN A 69 0.65 -6.43 -17.08
C ASN A 69 0.80 -7.96 -16.99
N VAL A 70 1.17 -8.49 -15.82
CA VAL A 70 1.23 -9.95 -15.59
C VAL A 70 -0.13 -10.61 -15.82
N ALA A 71 -1.22 -9.99 -15.34
CA ALA A 71 -2.57 -10.49 -15.56
C ALA A 71 -2.96 -10.48 -17.05
N LEU A 72 -2.67 -9.38 -17.75
CA LEU A 72 -2.95 -9.24 -19.18
C LEU A 72 -2.12 -10.23 -20.02
N ASP A 73 -0.88 -10.52 -19.63
CA ASP A 73 -0.06 -11.55 -20.27
C ASP A 73 -0.65 -12.95 -20.07
N ALA A 74 -1.09 -13.28 -18.85
CA ALA A 74 -1.79 -14.54 -18.57
C ALA A 74 -3.09 -14.67 -19.40
N ILE A 75 -3.88 -13.60 -19.49
CA ILE A 75 -5.11 -13.54 -20.31
C ILE A 75 -4.80 -13.74 -21.80
N ARG A 76 -3.71 -13.17 -22.32
CA ARG A 76 -3.33 -13.34 -23.73
C ARG A 76 -2.83 -14.76 -24.02
N ALA A 77 -2.11 -15.36 -23.07
CA ALA A 77 -1.59 -16.72 -23.19
C ALA A 77 -2.71 -17.78 -23.09
N LEU A 78 -3.68 -17.57 -22.20
CA LEU A 78 -4.82 -18.46 -21.96
C LEU A 78 -6.12 -17.67 -21.99
N PRO A 79 -6.64 -17.31 -23.18
CA PRO A 79 -7.79 -16.42 -23.31
C PRO A 79 -9.08 -17.03 -22.75
N PRO A 80 -9.58 -16.56 -21.59
CA PRO A 80 -10.87 -16.98 -21.11
C PRO A 80 -11.97 -16.19 -21.83
N GLY A 81 -13.23 -16.61 -21.68
CA GLY A 81 -14.36 -15.87 -22.27
C GLY A 81 -14.41 -14.40 -21.78
N PRO A 82 -14.94 -13.45 -22.56
CA PRO A 82 -14.98 -12.03 -22.18
C PRO A 82 -15.46 -11.70 -20.75
N PRO A 83 -16.53 -12.32 -20.20
CA PRO A 83 -16.94 -12.04 -18.82
C PRO A 83 -15.95 -12.56 -17.77
N ALA A 84 -15.24 -13.66 -18.06
CA ALA A 84 -14.21 -14.20 -17.17
C ALA A 84 -12.95 -13.31 -17.17
N VAL A 85 -12.59 -12.70 -18.30
CA VAL A 85 -11.52 -11.67 -18.36
C VAL A 85 -11.85 -10.49 -17.44
N ALA A 86 -13.03 -9.90 -17.60
CA ALA A 86 -13.44 -8.74 -16.80
C ALA A 86 -13.46 -9.09 -15.29
N ARG A 87 -13.94 -10.28 -14.95
CA ARG A 87 -13.93 -10.79 -13.58
C ARG A 87 -12.51 -10.95 -13.03
N ALA A 88 -11.60 -11.55 -13.79
CA ALA A 88 -10.22 -11.78 -13.35
C ALA A 88 -9.53 -10.45 -12.99
N LEU A 89 -9.62 -9.46 -13.88
CA LEU A 89 -9.07 -8.12 -13.63
C LEU A 89 -9.74 -7.46 -12.42
N ALA A 90 -11.07 -7.55 -12.29
CA ALA A 90 -11.77 -7.00 -11.13
C ALA A 90 -11.31 -7.65 -9.81
N MET A 91 -11.07 -8.97 -9.78
CA MET A 91 -10.63 -9.68 -8.58
C MET A 91 -9.24 -9.24 -8.13
N ILE A 92 -8.28 -9.16 -9.05
CA ILE A 92 -6.90 -8.77 -8.76
C ILE A 92 -6.85 -7.33 -8.22
N HIS A 93 -7.48 -6.39 -8.93
CA HIS A 93 -7.49 -4.98 -8.54
C HIS A 93 -8.26 -4.74 -7.24
N THR A 94 -9.33 -5.50 -6.99
CA THR A 94 -10.03 -5.44 -5.69
C THR A 94 -9.13 -5.94 -4.56
N ALA A 95 -8.39 -7.04 -4.75
CA ALA A 95 -7.46 -7.55 -3.74
C ALA A 95 -6.33 -6.55 -3.42
N GLN A 96 -5.79 -5.87 -4.43
CA GLN A 96 -4.82 -4.79 -4.22
C GLN A 96 -5.44 -3.59 -3.47
N TYR A 97 -6.70 -3.25 -3.77
CA TYR A 97 -7.43 -2.19 -3.07
C TYR A 97 -7.71 -2.53 -1.61
N GLU A 98 -8.11 -3.78 -1.30
CA GLU A 98 -8.32 -4.27 0.08
C GLU A 98 -7.11 -3.94 0.96
N VAL A 99 -5.92 -4.24 0.45
CA VAL A 99 -4.66 -3.97 1.14
C VAL A 99 -4.37 -2.48 1.22
N TRP A 100 -4.43 -1.75 0.11
CA TRP A 100 -4.15 -0.31 0.06
C TRP A 100 -4.97 0.47 1.09
N SER A 101 -6.24 0.09 1.24
CA SER A 101 -7.18 0.75 2.14
C SER A 101 -6.77 0.64 3.62
N GLN A 102 -5.99 -0.37 4.00
CA GLN A 102 -5.49 -0.54 5.36
C GLN A 102 -4.37 0.44 5.71
N TYR A 103 -3.65 0.95 4.71
CA TYR A 103 -2.59 1.97 4.85
C TYR A 103 -3.11 3.41 4.72
N ARG A 104 -4.44 3.60 4.68
CA ARG A 104 -5.07 4.91 4.53
C ARG A 104 -6.07 5.14 5.65
N ALA A 105 -5.95 6.27 6.33
CA ALA A 105 -6.76 6.59 7.51
C ALA A 105 -8.28 6.66 7.24
N ASN A 106 -8.68 7.03 6.02
CA ASN A 106 -10.08 7.27 5.67
C ASN A 106 -10.59 6.32 4.56
N ALA A 107 -9.82 5.29 4.18
CA ALA A 107 -10.26 4.31 3.20
C ALA A 107 -10.96 3.14 3.91
N VAL A 108 -11.78 2.38 3.18
CA VAL A 108 -12.45 1.18 3.73
C VAL A 108 -12.42 0.11 2.64
N GLY A 109 -11.86 -1.06 2.97
CA GLY A 109 -11.86 -2.22 2.09
C GLY A 109 -13.28 -2.77 1.90
N THR A 110 -13.55 -3.38 0.75
CA THR A 110 -14.87 -3.96 0.43
C THR A 110 -15.18 -5.20 1.26
N LEU A 111 -14.18 -6.03 1.56
CA LEU A 111 -14.31 -7.24 2.36
C LEU A 111 -13.65 -7.10 3.74
N LEU A 112 -12.42 -6.62 3.80
CA LEU A 112 -11.68 -6.46 5.05
C LEU A 112 -12.19 -5.28 5.89
N GLY A 113 -12.85 -4.29 5.28
CA GLY A 113 -13.24 -3.07 5.98
C GLY A 113 -12.01 -2.25 6.40
N ASP A 114 -11.99 -1.77 7.64
CA ASP A 114 -10.87 -1.06 8.27
C ASP A 114 -10.21 -1.86 9.41
N ARG A 115 -10.51 -3.16 9.50
CA ARG A 115 -10.14 -4.05 10.62
C ARG A 115 -8.64 -4.16 10.87
N TYR A 116 -7.84 -4.04 9.82
CA TYR A 116 -6.39 -4.27 9.84
C TYR A 116 -5.62 -2.99 9.52
N ARG A 117 -6.15 -1.84 9.94
CA ARG A 117 -5.49 -0.55 9.76
C ARG A 117 -4.07 -0.58 10.32
N GLN A 118 -3.12 -0.28 9.45
CA GLN A 118 -1.70 -0.26 9.80
C GLN A 118 -1.40 1.07 10.52
N TRP A 119 -0.78 1.00 11.71
CA TRP A 119 -0.44 2.17 12.52
C TRP A 119 1.08 2.22 12.86
N PRO A 120 1.76 3.37 12.76
CA PRO A 120 1.25 4.64 12.23
C PRO A 120 0.86 4.48 10.77
N ALA A 121 -0.20 5.19 10.34
CA ALA A 121 -0.52 5.30 8.92
C ALA A 121 0.57 6.13 8.22
N GLY A 122 1.77 5.55 8.08
CA GLY A 122 2.90 6.13 7.37
C GLY A 122 2.75 5.89 5.88
N ASP A 123 3.44 6.70 5.07
CA ASP A 123 3.53 6.50 3.63
C ASP A 123 4.52 5.38 3.28
N GLY A 124 4.43 4.23 3.97
CA GLY A 124 5.27 3.06 3.76
C GLY A 124 5.05 2.48 2.37
N LEU A 125 5.70 3.06 1.37
CA LEU A 125 5.57 2.65 -0.02
C LEU A 125 6.01 1.20 -0.20
N ALA A 126 7.10 0.81 0.46
CA ALA A 126 7.59 -0.57 0.46
C ALA A 126 6.54 -1.56 0.98
N ASP A 127 5.98 -1.30 2.17
CA ASP A 127 4.98 -2.18 2.79
C ASP A 127 3.68 -2.28 1.96
N LYS A 128 3.20 -1.15 1.41
CA LYS A 128 2.06 -1.14 0.48
C LYS A 128 2.36 -1.98 -0.75
N THR A 129 3.53 -1.77 -1.36
CA THR A 129 3.98 -2.46 -2.57
C THR A 129 4.10 -3.97 -2.34
N GLU A 130 4.71 -4.38 -1.22
CA GLU A 130 4.82 -5.79 -0.84
C GLU A 130 3.43 -6.41 -0.64
N ALA A 131 2.59 -5.77 0.16
CA ALA A 131 1.28 -6.32 0.48
C ALA A 131 0.36 -6.40 -0.76
N MET A 132 0.38 -5.38 -1.64
CA MET A 132 -0.33 -5.42 -2.93
C MET A 132 0.20 -6.52 -3.85
N THR A 133 1.51 -6.76 -3.81
CA THR A 133 2.16 -7.79 -4.62
C THR A 133 1.69 -9.18 -4.22
N TYR A 134 1.74 -9.52 -2.93
CA TYR A 134 1.23 -10.79 -2.44
C TYR A 134 -0.27 -10.96 -2.71
N ALA A 135 -1.07 -9.89 -2.58
CA ALA A 135 -2.49 -9.95 -2.89
C ALA A 135 -2.75 -10.29 -4.36
N ALA A 136 -2.10 -9.61 -5.29
CA ALA A 136 -2.25 -9.86 -6.72
C ALA A 136 -1.73 -11.25 -7.12
N TYR A 137 -0.54 -11.63 -6.62
CA TYR A 137 0.08 -12.93 -6.86
C TYR A 137 -0.86 -14.09 -6.51
N ARG A 138 -1.42 -14.09 -5.28
CA ARG A 138 -2.30 -15.17 -4.81
C ARG A 138 -3.57 -15.28 -5.62
N VAL A 139 -4.18 -14.15 -6.01
CA VAL A 139 -5.37 -14.17 -6.88
C VAL A 139 -5.02 -14.69 -8.27
N LEU A 140 -3.89 -14.29 -8.84
CA LEU A 140 -3.48 -14.74 -10.17
C LEU A 140 -3.17 -16.24 -10.24
N VAL A 141 -2.48 -16.78 -9.24
CA VAL A 141 -2.20 -18.22 -9.15
C VAL A 141 -3.48 -19.04 -9.09
N ASP A 142 -4.51 -18.56 -8.38
CA ASP A 142 -5.82 -19.22 -8.32
C ASP A 142 -6.59 -19.14 -9.65
N LEU A 143 -6.54 -17.99 -10.33
CA LEU A 143 -7.26 -17.76 -11.58
C LEU A 143 -6.60 -18.46 -12.78
N PHE A 144 -5.28 -18.61 -12.79
CA PHE A 144 -4.51 -19.17 -13.89
C PHE A 144 -3.55 -20.27 -13.40
N PRO A 145 -4.09 -21.42 -12.94
CA PRO A 145 -3.27 -22.52 -12.40
C PRO A 145 -2.29 -23.11 -13.43
N ASP A 146 -2.59 -22.97 -14.72
CA ASP A 146 -1.71 -23.42 -15.82
C ASP A 146 -0.54 -22.44 -16.10
N MET A 147 -0.50 -21.27 -15.44
CA MET A 147 0.52 -20.23 -15.62
C MET A 147 1.37 -19.99 -14.36
N VAL A 148 1.29 -20.86 -13.35
CA VAL A 148 1.97 -20.68 -12.06
C VAL A 148 3.47 -20.47 -12.23
N ASP A 149 4.15 -21.24 -13.08
CA ASP A 149 5.59 -21.08 -13.31
C ASP A 149 5.96 -19.67 -13.82
N TYR A 150 5.15 -19.10 -14.70
CA TYR A 150 5.33 -17.72 -15.19
C TYR A 150 5.06 -16.71 -14.08
N ILE A 151 3.98 -16.90 -13.32
CA ILE A 151 3.57 -15.99 -12.23
C ILE A 151 4.60 -16.01 -11.08
N ASP A 152 5.12 -17.18 -10.72
CA ASP A 152 6.20 -17.37 -9.75
C ASP A 152 7.50 -16.69 -10.22
N TRP A 153 7.83 -16.83 -11.51
CA TRP A 153 8.97 -16.11 -12.08
C TRP A 153 8.81 -14.59 -11.99
N GLN A 154 7.61 -14.06 -12.22
CA GLN A 154 7.32 -12.63 -12.06
C GLN A 154 7.38 -12.17 -10.60
N MET A 155 6.93 -13.01 -9.66
CA MET A 155 7.09 -12.76 -8.22
C MET A 155 8.57 -12.59 -7.84
N GLY A 156 9.43 -13.49 -8.34
CA GLY A 156 10.87 -13.41 -8.16
C GLY A 156 11.50 -12.18 -8.83
N ASN A 157 11.10 -11.84 -10.07
CA ASN A 157 11.57 -10.64 -10.76
C ASN A 157 11.21 -9.35 -10.02
N TYR A 158 10.04 -9.33 -9.38
CA TYR A 158 9.59 -8.20 -8.57
C TYR A 158 10.31 -8.12 -7.21
N GLY A 159 10.98 -9.21 -6.80
CA GLY A 159 11.84 -9.26 -5.61
C GLY A 159 11.23 -9.92 -4.38
N PHE A 160 10.15 -10.71 -4.54
CA PHE A 160 9.48 -11.40 -3.44
C PHE A 160 9.48 -12.92 -3.59
N ASP A 161 9.26 -13.64 -2.49
CA ASP A 161 9.30 -15.10 -2.41
C ASP A 161 7.88 -15.69 -2.48
N PRO A 162 7.53 -16.48 -3.52
CA PRO A 162 6.20 -17.08 -3.67
C PRO A 162 5.84 -18.07 -2.53
N SER A 163 6.84 -18.62 -1.83
CA SER A 163 6.63 -19.57 -0.74
C SER A 163 6.10 -18.93 0.55
N VAL A 164 6.14 -17.59 0.67
CA VAL A 164 5.65 -16.87 1.85
C VAL A 164 4.12 -16.87 1.90
N THR A 165 3.59 -17.72 2.77
CA THR A 165 2.15 -18.00 2.93
C THR A 165 1.57 -17.51 4.26
N THR A 166 2.33 -16.71 5.03
CA THR A 166 1.82 -16.12 6.28
C THR A 166 0.50 -15.38 6.04
N THR A 167 -0.38 -15.38 7.03
CA THR A 167 -1.63 -14.60 7.03
C THR A 167 -1.68 -13.66 8.23
N ASP A 168 -0.53 -13.38 8.86
CA ASP A 168 -0.41 -12.37 9.90
C ASP A 168 -0.72 -10.98 9.31
N PRO A 169 -1.86 -10.35 9.67
CA PRO A 169 -2.28 -9.09 9.07
C PRO A 169 -1.39 -7.90 9.46
N TYR A 170 -0.44 -8.08 10.38
CA TYR A 170 0.53 -7.06 10.79
C TYR A 170 1.88 -7.18 10.07
N THR A 171 1.98 -8.08 9.09
CA THR A 171 3.07 -8.12 8.12
C THR A 171 2.54 -7.75 6.74
N PRO A 172 3.31 -7.06 5.88
CA PRO A 172 2.85 -6.73 4.53
C PRO A 172 2.45 -7.96 3.72
N ALA A 173 3.31 -8.98 3.65
CA ALA A 173 3.00 -10.25 3.00
C ALA A 173 1.74 -10.91 3.56
N GLY A 174 1.59 -10.95 4.88
CA GLY A 174 0.46 -11.59 5.53
C GLY A 174 -0.86 -10.86 5.29
N LEU A 175 -0.86 -9.53 5.28
CA LEU A 175 -2.01 -8.73 4.90
C LEU A 175 -2.41 -8.97 3.43
N GLY A 176 -1.42 -9.06 2.53
CA GLY A 176 -1.65 -9.36 1.11
C GLY A 176 -2.29 -10.73 0.90
N ASN A 177 -1.70 -11.77 1.50
CA ASN A 177 -2.23 -13.13 1.45
C ASN A 177 -3.64 -13.23 2.06
N LEU A 178 -3.90 -12.53 3.16
CA LEU A 178 -5.22 -12.47 3.80
C LEU A 178 -6.27 -11.81 2.90
N ALA A 179 -5.92 -10.69 2.25
CA ALA A 179 -6.80 -9.99 1.32
C ALA A 179 -7.17 -10.87 0.11
N ALA A 180 -6.18 -11.55 -0.47
CA ALA A 180 -6.42 -12.50 -1.55
C ALA A 180 -7.33 -13.65 -1.11
N ALA A 181 -7.06 -14.25 0.05
CA ALA A 181 -7.89 -15.32 0.59
C ALA A 181 -9.35 -14.88 0.78
N ALA A 182 -9.58 -13.67 1.29
CA ALA A 182 -10.93 -13.11 1.44
C ALA A 182 -11.64 -12.94 0.09
N ILE A 183 -10.94 -12.39 -0.91
CA ILE A 183 -11.49 -12.19 -2.26
C ILE A 183 -11.79 -13.53 -2.93
N LEU A 184 -10.85 -14.48 -2.89
CA LEU A 184 -11.01 -15.80 -3.50
C LEU A 184 -12.18 -16.55 -2.87
N ALA A 185 -12.26 -16.59 -1.53
CA ALA A 185 -13.38 -17.23 -0.83
C ALA A 185 -14.72 -16.60 -1.24
N TYR A 186 -14.82 -15.27 -1.26
CA TYR A 186 -16.04 -14.59 -1.70
C TYR A 186 -16.39 -14.90 -3.16
N ARG A 187 -15.38 -14.98 -4.03
CA ARG A 187 -15.56 -15.08 -5.48
C ARG A 187 -15.79 -16.52 -5.95
N HIS A 188 -15.14 -17.52 -5.38
CA HIS A 188 -15.47 -18.92 -5.67
C HIS A 188 -16.97 -19.19 -5.44
N ASP A 189 -17.56 -18.51 -4.45
CA ASP A 189 -18.97 -18.62 -4.10
C ASP A 189 -19.93 -17.62 -4.77
N ASP A 190 -19.52 -16.80 -5.73
CA ASP A 190 -20.38 -15.72 -6.27
C ASP A 190 -21.29 -16.10 -7.47
N GLY A 191 -21.44 -17.39 -7.75
CA GLY A 191 -22.30 -17.91 -8.82
C GLY A 191 -21.62 -18.12 -10.17
N ALA A 192 -20.37 -17.68 -10.36
CA ALA A 192 -19.66 -17.84 -11.63
C ALA A 192 -19.18 -19.28 -11.93
N ASN A 193 -19.27 -20.17 -10.93
CA ASN A 193 -18.86 -21.58 -11.05
C ASN A 193 -17.40 -21.77 -11.53
N GLN A 194 -16.47 -20.96 -11.01
CA GLN A 194 -15.06 -21.03 -11.39
C GLN A 194 -14.45 -22.42 -11.14
N LEU A 195 -14.85 -23.09 -10.05
CA LEU A 195 -14.35 -24.41 -9.67
C LEU A 195 -15.05 -25.56 -10.40
N GLY A 196 -16.11 -25.29 -11.16
CA GLY A 196 -16.87 -26.32 -11.87
C GLY A 196 -17.69 -27.27 -10.96
N ASP A 197 -17.82 -26.95 -9.69
CA ASP A 197 -18.47 -27.77 -8.65
C ASP A 197 -19.97 -27.52 -8.51
N ARG A 198 -20.50 -26.48 -9.16
CA ARG A 198 -21.94 -26.18 -9.15
C ARG A 198 -22.69 -27.00 -10.18
N THR A 199 -23.62 -27.83 -9.71
CA THR A 199 -24.59 -28.50 -10.57
C THR A 199 -25.62 -27.50 -11.09
N PRO A 200 -26.10 -27.64 -12.35
CA PRO A 200 -27.21 -26.85 -12.85
C PRO A 200 -28.41 -26.95 -11.91
N VAL A 201 -28.99 -25.81 -11.52
CA VAL A 201 -30.29 -25.82 -10.85
C VAL A 201 -31.28 -26.46 -11.81
N PRO A 202 -32.00 -27.54 -11.43
CA PRO A 202 -33.02 -28.11 -12.28
C PRO A 202 -34.02 -27.01 -12.61
N THR A 203 -34.10 -26.63 -13.89
CA THR A 203 -35.10 -25.68 -14.34
C THR A 203 -36.45 -26.28 -13.98
N ALA A 204 -37.21 -25.61 -13.11
CA ALA A 204 -38.58 -26.01 -12.87
C ALA A 204 -39.28 -26.06 -14.22
N THR A 205 -39.70 -27.25 -14.63
CA THR A 205 -40.54 -27.42 -15.80
C THR A 205 -41.83 -26.68 -15.49
N THR A 206 -41.98 -25.47 -16.02
CA THR A 206 -43.26 -24.76 -15.99
C THR A 206 -44.28 -25.71 -16.61
N PRO A 207 -45.31 -26.18 -15.86
CA PRO A 207 -46.32 -27.04 -16.44
C PRO A 207 -46.94 -26.29 -17.61
N ALA A 208 -47.01 -26.92 -18.78
CA ALA A 208 -47.68 -26.34 -19.93
C ALA A 208 -49.11 -25.99 -19.52
N MET A 209 -49.40 -24.69 -19.37
CA MET A 209 -50.78 -24.24 -19.22
C MET A 209 -51.47 -24.51 -20.55
N ASN A 210 -52.35 -25.50 -20.54
CA ASN A 210 -53.28 -25.76 -21.63
C ASN A 210 -54.22 -24.55 -21.77
N ARG A 211 -54.11 -23.84 -22.89
CA ARG A 211 -55.17 -22.96 -23.39
C ARG A 211 -55.89 -23.63 -24.54
#